data_AF-A0A392RQD0-F1
#
_entry.id   AF-A0A392RQD0-F1
#
_cell.length_a   1.000
_cell.length_b   1.000
_cell.length_c   1.000
_cell.angle_alpha   90.00
_cell.angle_beta   90.00
_cell.angle_gamma   90.00
#
_symmetry.space_group_name_H-M   'P 1'
#
loop_
_entity.id
_entity.type
_entity.pdbx_description
1 polymer ?
#
loop_
_entity_poly.entity_id
_entity_poly.type
_entity_poly.pdbx_seq_one_letter_code
_entity_poly.pdbx_strand_id
1 'polypeptide(L)'
;TESLKEHAEMFMMFASLKLEGGVKMEEFPIVSEFPDVFPEDVSDVPPEREVKFTIDLVPGTSPISMAPFRKSASELNELKKQLEELLEQRFVRPSVSPWGAPVLLVKKKDG
;
A
#
# COMPACT_ATOMS: atom_id res chain seq x y z
N THR A 1 8.74 -30.92 -0.41
CA THR A 1 9.10 -30.27 -1.69
C THR A 1 7.93 -30.15 -2.65
N GLU A 2 6.83 -30.91 -2.47
CA GLU A 2 5.58 -30.72 -3.24
C GLU A 2 4.81 -29.44 -2.87
N SER A 3 4.68 -29.08 -1.58
CA SER A 3 3.80 -27.96 -1.18
C SER A 3 4.24 -26.57 -1.69
N LEU A 4 5.53 -26.38 -1.96
CA LEU A 4 6.04 -25.13 -2.55
C LEU A 4 5.68 -25.01 -4.04
N LYS A 5 5.55 -26.15 -4.72
CA LYS A 5 5.18 -26.20 -6.14
C LYS A 5 3.69 -25.93 -6.30
N GLU A 6 2.86 -26.50 -5.43
CA GLU A 6 1.42 -26.21 -5.35
C GLU A 6 1.14 -24.73 -5.03
N HIS A 7 1.91 -24.13 -4.12
CA HIS A 7 1.84 -22.69 -3.84
C HIS A 7 2.18 -21.82 -5.05
N ALA A 8 3.21 -22.18 -5.82
CA ALA A 8 3.61 -21.45 -7.02
C ALA A 8 2.57 -21.59 -8.14
N GLU A 9 1.99 -22.78 -8.30
CA GLU A 9 0.93 -23.05 -9.28
C GLU A 9 -0.35 -22.28 -8.93
N MET A 10 -0.73 -22.24 -7.65
CA MET A 10 -1.85 -21.44 -7.15
C MET A 10 -1.63 -19.93 -7.35
N PHE A 11 -0.41 -19.43 -7.13
CA PHE A 11 -0.06 -18.03 -7.39
C PHE A 11 -0.13 -17.68 -8.88
N MET A 12 0.34 -18.57 -9.76
CA MET A 12 0.28 -18.41 -11.22
C MET A 12 -1.17 -18.42 -11.73
N MET A 13 -2.02 -19.29 -11.17
CA MET A 13 -3.45 -19.32 -11.49
C MET A 13 -4.11 -17.99 -11.09
N PHE A 14 -3.85 -17.51 -9.86
CA PHE A 14 -4.37 -16.25 -9.36
C PHE A 14 -3.91 -15.03 -10.17
N ALA A 15 -2.65 -15.00 -10.59
CA ALA A 15 -2.11 -13.94 -11.45
C ALA A 15 -2.77 -13.94 -12.84
N SER A 16 -3.06 -15.10 -13.40
CA SER A 16 -3.73 -15.25 -14.70
C SER A 16 -5.19 -14.79 -14.64
N LEU A 17 -5.90 -15.13 -13.57
CA LEU A 17 -7.29 -14.73 -13.32
C LEU A 17 -7.44 -13.21 -13.11
N LYS A 18 -6.47 -12.57 -12.44
CA LYS A 18 -6.40 -11.10 -12.36
C LYS A 18 -6.14 -10.44 -13.71
N LEU A 19 -5.48 -11.12 -14.64
CA LEU A 19 -5.11 -10.57 -15.95
C LEU A 19 -6.26 -10.65 -16.97
N GLU A 20 -7.18 -11.61 -16.81
CA GLU A 20 -8.34 -11.80 -17.69
C GLU A 20 -9.58 -10.94 -17.31
N GLY A 21 -9.51 -10.14 -16.25
CA GLY A 21 -10.44 -9.02 -16.02
C GLY A 21 -11.93 -9.37 -15.91
N GLY A 22 -12.26 -10.57 -15.43
CA GLY A 22 -13.66 -11.03 -15.43
C GLY A 22 -14.10 -12.04 -14.37
N VAL A 23 -13.21 -12.51 -13.49
CA VAL A 23 -13.61 -13.47 -12.45
C VAL A 23 -13.90 -12.73 -11.15
N LYS A 24 -15.14 -12.85 -10.66
CA LYS A 24 -15.52 -12.30 -9.36
C LYS A 24 -14.78 -13.08 -8.28
N MET A 25 -14.12 -12.38 -7.36
CA MET A 25 -13.35 -13.00 -6.27
C MET A 25 -14.18 -14.01 -5.44
N GLU A 26 -15.50 -13.82 -5.38
CA GLU A 26 -16.46 -14.72 -4.75
C GLU A 26 -16.49 -16.15 -5.34
N GLU A 27 -16.00 -16.36 -6.57
CA GLU A 27 -16.00 -17.67 -7.23
C GLU A 27 -14.95 -18.64 -6.66
N PHE A 28 -14.01 -18.14 -5.85
CA PHE A 28 -13.01 -18.97 -5.18
C PHE A 28 -13.51 -19.40 -3.80
N PRO A 29 -13.63 -20.72 -3.55
CA PRO A 29 -14.04 -21.23 -2.24
C PRO A 29 -13.21 -20.65 -1.09
N ILE A 30 -11.89 -20.50 -1.30
CA ILE A 30 -10.98 -19.97 -0.29
C ILE A 30 -11.22 -18.50 0.06
N VAL A 31 -11.66 -17.67 -0.89
CA VAL A 31 -11.96 -16.25 -0.61
C VAL A 31 -13.24 -16.14 0.22
N SER A 32 -14.21 -16.99 -0.09
CA SER A 32 -15.48 -17.09 0.65
C SER A 32 -15.28 -17.66 2.06
N GLU A 33 -14.28 -18.52 2.27
CA GLU A 33 -13.92 -19.10 3.57
C GLU A 33 -13.20 -18.11 4.50
N PHE A 34 -12.50 -17.11 3.95
CA PHE A 34 -11.69 -16.15 4.71
C PHE A 34 -12.03 -14.68 4.36
N PRO A 35 -13.28 -14.23 4.58
CA PRO A 35 -13.71 -12.88 4.20
C PRO A 35 -12.99 -11.77 4.98
N ASP A 36 -12.47 -12.07 6.16
CA ASP A 36 -11.65 -11.18 7.00
C ASP A 36 -10.23 -10.99 6.46
N VAL A 37 -9.70 -11.98 5.73
CA VAL A 37 -8.37 -11.93 5.11
C VAL A 37 -8.41 -11.26 3.73
N PHE A 38 -9.55 -11.35 3.03
CA PHE A 38 -9.76 -10.80 1.69
C PHE A 38 -10.87 -9.75 1.63
N PRO A 39 -10.79 -8.64 2.39
CA PRO A 39 -11.78 -7.57 2.29
C PRO A 39 -11.65 -6.83 0.94
N GLU A 40 -12.75 -6.24 0.48
CA GLU A 40 -12.78 -5.45 -0.77
C GLU A 40 -11.89 -4.19 -0.69
N ASP A 41 -11.79 -3.59 0.51
CA ASP A 41 -10.87 -2.50 0.81
C ASP A 41 -10.13 -2.77 2.14
N VAL A 42 -8.89 -2.30 2.24
CA VAL A 42 -8.06 -2.42 3.44
C VAL A 42 -8.26 -1.14 4.26
N SER A 43 -9.35 -1.09 5.02
CA SER A 43 -9.69 0.13 5.78
C SER A 43 -8.87 0.33 7.05
N ASP A 44 -8.27 -0.75 7.57
CA ASP A 44 -7.73 -0.76 8.93
C ASP A 44 -6.20 -0.86 8.94
N VAL A 45 -5.58 -0.03 9.77
CA VAL A 45 -4.18 -0.25 10.18
C VAL A 45 -4.03 -1.63 10.81
N PRO A 46 -2.93 -2.35 10.52
CA PRO A 46 -2.72 -3.67 11.12
C PRO A 46 -2.83 -3.59 12.65
N PRO A 47 -3.36 -4.64 13.31
CA PRO A 47 -3.35 -4.73 14.76
C PRO A 47 -1.95 -4.48 15.31
N GLU A 48 -1.86 -3.97 16.54
CA GLU A 48 -0.58 -3.82 17.22
C GLU A 48 0.15 -5.17 17.22
N ARG A 49 1.33 -5.20 16.58
CA ARG A 49 2.19 -6.37 16.54
C ARG A 49 3.23 -6.26 17.64
N GLU A 50 3.59 -7.39 18.25
CA GLU A 50 4.66 -7.44 19.26
C GLU A 50 6.02 -6.94 18.69
N VAL A 51 6.22 -7.14 17.38
CA VAL A 51 7.42 -6.70 16.66
C VAL A 51 7.21 -5.28 16.13
N LYS A 52 8.02 -4.34 16.64
CA LYS A 52 8.10 -2.98 16.11
C LYS A 52 9.01 -2.95 14.89
N PHE A 53 8.55 -2.32 13.81
CA PHE A 53 9.42 -2.00 12.68
C PHE A 53 10.35 -0.84 13.05
N THR A 54 11.67 -1.08 13.05
CA THR A 54 12.69 -0.05 13.25
C THR A 54 13.50 0.14 11.97
N ILE A 55 13.90 1.38 11.70
CA ILE A 55 14.80 1.72 10.60
C ILE A 55 16.12 2.15 11.24
N ASP A 56 17.13 1.29 11.16
CA ASP A 56 18.46 1.60 11.70
C ASP A 56 19.19 2.55 10.76
N LEU A 57 19.73 3.63 11.33
CA LEU A 57 20.50 4.62 10.59
C LEU A 57 21.99 4.27 10.63
N VAL A 58 22.69 4.54 9.54
CA VAL A 58 24.17 4.48 9.53
C VAL A 58 24.72 5.51 10.53
N PRO A 59 25.70 5.14 11.38
CA PRO A 59 26.29 6.07 12.34
C PRO A 59 26.78 7.37 11.67
N GLY A 60 26.42 8.52 12.24
CA GLY A 60 26.75 9.84 11.70
C GLY A 60 25.75 10.40 10.69
N THR A 61 24.68 9.67 10.35
CA THR A 61 23.59 10.22 9.51
C THR A 61 22.84 11.32 10.25
N SER A 62 22.74 12.50 9.64
CA SER A 62 21.93 13.61 10.13
C SER A 62 20.62 13.74 9.34
N PRO A 63 19.59 14.40 9.91
CA PRO A 63 18.33 14.62 9.19
C PRO A 63 18.50 15.45 7.92
N ILE A 64 17.76 15.08 6.88
CA ILE A 64 17.68 15.82 5.62
C ILE A 64 16.23 16.26 5.42
N SER A 65 16.02 17.55 5.14
CA SER A 65 14.73 18.11 4.80
C SER A 65 14.80 18.81 3.44
N MET A 66 14.05 18.30 2.48
CA MET A 66 13.97 18.81 1.12
C MET A 66 12.62 19.50 0.89
N ALA A 67 12.64 20.64 0.20
CA ALA A 67 11.42 21.35 -0.16
C ALA A 67 10.56 20.52 -1.15
N PRO A 68 9.22 20.58 -1.07
CA PRO A 68 8.35 19.96 -2.07
C PRO A 68 8.59 20.50 -3.47
N PHE A 69 8.46 19.64 -4.48
CA PHE A 69 8.52 20.08 -5.87
C PHE A 69 7.33 20.98 -6.23
N ARG A 70 7.53 21.91 -7.16
CA ARG A 70 6.44 22.70 -7.72
C ARG A 70 5.52 21.77 -8.50
N LYS A 71 4.25 21.71 -8.07
CA LYS A 71 3.18 20.95 -8.70
C LYS A 71 2.17 21.88 -9.37
N SER A 72 1.51 21.39 -10.42
CA SER A 72 0.38 22.08 -11.05
C SER A 72 -0.84 22.10 -10.12
N ALA A 73 -1.83 22.95 -10.41
CA ALA A 73 -3.04 23.04 -9.58
C ALA A 73 -3.83 21.71 -9.54
N SER A 74 -3.89 20.98 -10.65
CA SER A 74 -4.55 19.66 -10.71
C SER A 74 -3.81 18.61 -9.89
N GLU A 75 -2.48 18.57 -9.95
CA GLU A 75 -1.68 17.64 -9.14
C GLU A 75 -1.79 17.96 -7.65
N LEU A 76 -1.87 19.23 -7.26
CA LEU A 76 -2.06 19.61 -5.85
C LEU A 76 -3.43 19.18 -5.32
N ASN A 77 -4.48 19.30 -6.13
CA ASN A 77 -5.82 18.85 -5.75
C ASN A 77 -5.85 17.33 -5.54
N GLU A 78 -5.24 16.56 -6.46
CA GLU A 78 -5.17 15.10 -6.34
C GLU A 78 -4.31 14.67 -5.15
N LEU A 79 -3.16 15.32 -4.93
CA LEU A 79 -2.31 15.06 -3.77
C LEU A 79 -3.06 15.30 -2.47
N LYS A 80 -3.86 16.38 -2.39
CA LYS A 80 -4.65 16.68 -1.20
C LYS A 80 -5.71 15.62 -0.95
N LYS A 81 -6.43 15.20 -2.01
CA LYS A 81 -7.43 14.13 -1.93
C LYS A 81 -6.83 12.82 -1.41
N GLN A 82 -5.72 12.36 -2.00
CA GLN A 82 -5.05 11.13 -1.55
C GLN A 82 -4.53 11.25 -0.11
N LEU A 83 -4.05 12.42 0.28
CA LEU A 83 -3.59 12.64 1.65
C LEU A 83 -4.76 12.57 2.66
N GLU A 84 -5.93 13.12 2.32
CA GLU A 84 -7.14 13.04 3.15
C GLU A 84 -7.60 11.58 3.32
N GLU A 85 -7.63 10.80 2.24
CA GLU A 85 -7.94 9.37 2.26
C GLU A 85 -6.98 8.59 3.18
N LEU A 86 -5.67 8.81 3.06
CA LEU A 86 -4.66 8.15 3.89
C LEU A 86 -4.76 8.53 5.38
N LEU A 87 -5.18 9.76 5.67
CA LEU A 87 -5.41 10.24 7.05
C LEU A 87 -6.67 9.61 7.66
N GLU A 88 -7.71 9.43 6.86
CA GLU A 88 -8.96 8.77 7.25
C GLU A 88 -8.72 7.28 7.57
N GLN A 89 -7.96 6.59 6.70
CA GLN A 89 -7.53 5.19 6.88
C GLN A 89 -6.48 4.99 8.00
N ARG A 90 -6.03 6.07 8.66
CA ARG A 90 -5.01 6.05 9.72
C ARG A 90 -3.64 5.50 9.29
N PHE A 91 -3.38 5.38 8.00
CA PHE A 91 -2.07 4.95 7.47
C PHE A 91 -0.98 6.00 7.68
N VAL A 92 -1.35 7.28 7.72
CA VAL A 92 -0.44 8.39 8.02
C VAL A 92 -1.00 9.31 9.10
N ARG A 93 -0.12 10.14 9.67
CA ARG A 93 -0.50 11.19 10.63
C ARG A 93 0.41 12.42 10.47
N PRO A 94 -0.05 13.61 10.87
CA PRO A 94 0.82 14.79 10.95
C PRO A 94 2.02 14.53 11.86
N SER A 95 3.18 15.10 11.50
CA SER A 95 4.40 14.98 12.29
C SER A 95 5.23 16.27 12.24
N VAL A 96 6.11 16.43 13.24
CA VAL A 96 7.11 17.51 13.32
C VAL A 96 8.51 16.90 13.17
N SER A 97 8.74 16.22 12.04
CA SER A 97 10.00 15.52 11.78
C SER A 97 11.09 16.49 11.30
N PRO A 98 12.36 16.33 11.74
CA PRO A 98 13.49 17.01 11.11
C PRO A 98 13.83 16.44 9.73
N TRP A 99 13.23 15.29 9.37
CA TRP A 99 13.34 14.65 8.06
C TRP A 99 12.18 15.03 7.16
N GLY A 100 12.47 15.35 5.90
CA GLY A 100 11.46 15.68 4.90
C GLY A 100 11.92 15.28 3.50
N ALA A 101 11.08 14.51 2.81
CA ALA A 101 11.31 14.09 1.43
C ALA A 101 10.19 14.63 0.52
N PRO A 102 10.49 15.04 -0.73
CA PRO A 102 9.47 15.53 -1.64
C PRO A 102 8.60 14.37 -2.15
N VAL A 103 7.31 14.66 -2.40
CA VAL A 103 6.35 13.68 -2.94
C VAL A 103 6.14 13.90 -4.44
N LEU A 104 6.02 12.80 -5.19
CA LEU A 104 5.71 12.80 -6.61
C LEU A 104 4.44 12.00 -6.88
N LEU A 105 3.46 12.64 -7.53
CA LEU A 105 2.28 11.96 -8.05
C LEU A 105 2.64 11.15 -9.31
N VAL A 106 2.19 9.90 -9.36
CA VAL A 106 2.41 9.00 -10.50
C VAL A 106 1.04 8.59 -11.04
N LYS A 107 0.84 8.80 -12.35
CA LYS A 107 -0.36 8.35 -13.05
C LYS A 107 -0.33 6.83 -13.20
N LYS A 108 -1.37 6.13 -12.73
CA LYS A 108 -1.48 4.68 -12.90
C LYS A 108 -2.12 4.38 -14.26
N LYS A 109 -2.03 3.12 -14.71
CA LYS A 109 -2.59 2.69 -15.99
C LYS A 109 -4.11 2.93 -16.05
N ASP A 110 -4.77 2.78 -14.91
CA ASP A 110 -6.23 2.83 -14.78
C ASP A 110 -6.75 4.25 -14.43
N GLY A 111 -5.85 5.21 -14.25
CA GLY A 111 -6.16 6.57 -13.79
C GLY A 111 -4.91 7.39 -13.47
#